data_AF-A0A6V7WVB8-F1
#
_entry.id   AF-A0A6V7WVB8-F1
#
_cell.length_a   1.000
_cell.length_b   1.000
_cell.length_c   1.000
_cell.angle_alpha   90.00
_cell.angle_beta   90.00
_cell.angle_gamma   90.00
#
_symmetry.space_group_name_H-M   'P 1'
#
loop_
_entity.id
_entity.type
_entity.pdbx_description
1 polymer ?
#
loop_
_entity_poly.entity_id
_entity_poly.type
_entity_poly.pdbx_seq_one_letter_code
_entity_poly.pdbx_strand_id
1 'polypeptide(L)'
;MKLKNGLVNPIPLYLPNHDPDKNIGVCLSKLEKPPIFGFEKLYILQLPTIIKNKEDLKIVYFYLTKLFNCSFEYGHFYEFIFNPKLIELLFGNAKRFYIQDCTLLITDYNIENIFQFILNHLASSILEISFLAEKDIKKYINILFKILTNGGDYFKEVNLLFYNSVEKFGYYYECNTAL
;
A
#
# COMPACT_ATOMS: atom_id res chain seq x y z
N MET A 1 -14.60 1.37 19.71
CA MET A 1 -14.08 2.52 18.94
C MET A 1 -14.56 3.83 19.57
N LYS A 2 -13.67 4.66 20.12
CA LYS A 2 -14.02 5.93 20.80
C LYS A 2 -14.10 7.09 19.79
N LEU A 3 -15.14 7.12 18.96
CA LEU A 3 -15.46 8.29 18.12
C LEU A 3 -16.83 8.81 18.52
N LYS A 4 -16.88 9.48 19.69
CA LYS A 4 -18.14 10.00 20.25
C LYS A 4 -18.68 11.16 19.40
N ASN A 5 -17.82 12.01 18.85
CA ASN A 5 -18.17 13.10 17.95
C ASN A 5 -17.61 12.80 16.55
N GLY A 6 -18.28 13.21 15.48
CA GLY A 6 -17.84 12.95 14.09
C GLY A 6 -16.38 13.37 13.83
N LEU A 7 -15.79 12.87 12.74
CA LEU A 7 -14.44 13.28 12.34
C LEU A 7 -14.45 14.80 12.08
N VAL A 8 -13.65 15.55 12.84
CA VAL A 8 -13.53 17.02 12.71
C VAL A 8 -12.88 17.39 11.38
N ASN A 9 -12.02 16.52 10.85
CA ASN A 9 -11.35 16.67 9.57
C ASN A 9 -11.49 15.39 8.74
N PRO A 10 -11.75 15.48 7.43
CA PRO A 10 -11.71 14.32 6.54
C PRO A 10 -10.32 13.65 6.57
N ILE A 11 -10.31 12.32 6.56
CA ILE A 11 -9.06 11.53 6.57
C ILE A 11 -8.99 10.74 5.26
N PRO A 12 -7.91 10.86 4.46
CA PRO A 12 -7.77 10.07 3.26
C PRO A 12 -7.49 8.60 3.61
N LEU A 13 -8.12 7.68 2.89
CA LEU A 13 -7.85 6.25 3.01
C LEU A 13 -6.49 5.88 2.40
N TYR A 14 -6.14 6.51 1.28
CA TYR A 14 -4.92 6.22 0.53
C TYR A 14 -3.96 7.41 0.49
N LEU A 15 -2.66 7.15 0.40
CA LEU A 15 -1.60 8.15 0.21
C LEU A 15 -0.57 7.63 -0.79
N PRO A 16 -0.03 8.45 -1.71
CA PRO A 16 -0.70 9.46 -2.54
C PRO A 16 -1.52 8.84 -3.68
N ASN A 17 -2.56 9.51 -4.17
CA ASN A 17 -2.88 9.47 -5.59
C ASN A 17 -3.15 10.92 -5.98
N HIS A 18 -2.48 11.39 -7.04
CA HIS A 18 -2.54 12.79 -7.48
C HIS A 18 -3.93 13.20 -7.98
N ASP A 19 -4.83 12.24 -8.15
CA ASP A 19 -6.15 12.43 -8.70
C ASP A 19 -7.21 11.69 -7.87
N PRO A 20 -8.08 12.41 -7.12
CA PRO A 20 -9.16 11.81 -6.36
C PRO A 20 -10.23 11.15 -7.24
N ASP A 21 -10.25 11.43 -8.55
CA ASP A 21 -11.22 10.89 -9.50
C ASP A 21 -10.75 9.58 -10.16
N LYS A 22 -9.49 9.17 -9.94
CA LYS A 22 -9.01 7.85 -10.39
C LYS A 22 -9.44 6.77 -9.42
N ASN A 23 -9.97 5.67 -9.96
CA ASN A 23 -10.21 4.44 -9.21
C ASN A 23 -8.88 3.92 -8.63
N ILE A 24 -8.72 4.04 -7.31
CA ILE A 24 -7.59 3.49 -6.58
C ILE A 24 -7.92 2.04 -6.23
N GLY A 25 -7.09 1.10 -6.69
CA GLY A 25 -7.27 -0.32 -6.41
C GLY A 25 -5.96 -0.98 -6.06
N VAL A 26 -5.86 -1.59 -4.86
CA VAL A 26 -4.72 -2.44 -4.50
C VAL A 26 -4.80 -3.73 -5.30
N CYS A 27 -3.76 -4.06 -6.04
CA CYS A 27 -3.65 -5.35 -6.71
C CYS A 27 -3.22 -6.38 -5.67
N LEU A 28 -4.14 -7.22 -5.24
CA LEU A 28 -3.85 -8.34 -4.35
C LEU A 28 -4.11 -9.62 -5.13
N SER A 29 -3.29 -10.65 -4.95
CA SER A 29 -3.59 -11.97 -5.48
C SER A 29 -3.25 -13.07 -4.48
N LYS A 30 -4.06 -14.13 -4.52
CA LYS A 30 -3.81 -15.40 -3.83
C LYS A 30 -3.65 -16.40 -4.97
N LEU A 31 -2.48 -17.01 -5.18
CA LEU A 31 -2.38 -17.94 -6.31
C LEU A 31 -3.17 -19.21 -6.07
N GLU A 32 -3.69 -19.74 -7.18
CA GLU A 32 -3.81 -21.18 -7.39
C GLU A 32 -2.67 -21.74 -8.31
N LYS A 33 -1.82 -20.89 -8.92
CA LYS A 33 -0.49 -21.16 -9.51
C LYS A 33 0.06 -19.91 -10.24
N PRO A 34 1.39 -19.64 -10.25
CA PRO A 34 1.96 -18.42 -10.83
C PRO A 34 1.72 -18.47 -12.33
N PRO A 35 0.91 -17.58 -12.91
CA PRO A 35 0.65 -17.67 -14.31
C PRO A 35 1.83 -17.03 -15.05
N ILE A 36 2.46 -17.82 -15.91
CA ILE A 36 3.60 -17.39 -16.72
C ILE A 36 3.21 -16.21 -17.65
N PHE A 37 1.90 -15.98 -17.89
CA PHE A 37 1.34 -14.82 -18.63
C PHE A 37 -0.16 -14.53 -18.30
N GLY A 38 -0.62 -14.78 -17.07
CA GLY A 38 -2.06 -14.71 -16.76
C GLY A 38 -2.39 -13.56 -15.82
N PHE A 39 -3.48 -12.87 -16.12
CA PHE A 39 -4.04 -11.81 -15.29
C PHE A 39 -4.22 -12.31 -13.85
N GLU A 40 -3.50 -11.70 -12.92
CA GLU A 40 -3.79 -11.86 -11.50
C GLU A 40 -5.26 -11.48 -11.26
N LYS A 41 -5.97 -12.23 -10.40
CA LYS A 41 -7.29 -11.80 -9.94
C LYS A 41 -7.11 -10.49 -9.19
N LEU A 42 -7.40 -9.39 -9.88
CA LEU A 42 -7.28 -8.05 -9.35
C LEU A 42 -8.43 -7.76 -8.39
N TYR A 43 -8.15 -7.68 -7.09
CA TYR A 43 -9.14 -7.23 -6.11
C TYR A 43 -9.16 -5.70 -6.02
N ILE A 44 -9.87 -5.04 -6.94
CA ILE A 44 -10.11 -3.60 -6.83
C ILE A 44 -11.09 -3.34 -5.69
N LEU A 45 -10.61 -2.72 -4.61
CA LEU A 45 -11.43 -2.29 -3.50
C LEU A 45 -12.01 -0.90 -3.78
N GLN A 46 -13.28 -0.84 -4.17
CA GLN A 46 -14.03 0.41 -4.28
C GLN A 46 -14.38 0.95 -2.89
N LEU A 47 -13.40 1.53 -2.20
CA LEU A 47 -13.57 2.16 -0.90
C LEU A 47 -13.64 3.68 -1.04
N PRO A 48 -14.35 4.37 -0.12
CA PRO A 48 -14.29 5.82 -0.04
C PRO A 48 -12.84 6.30 0.06
N THR A 49 -12.40 7.11 -0.89
CA THR A 49 -11.03 7.67 -0.91
C THR A 49 -10.83 8.66 0.24
N ILE A 50 -11.90 9.36 0.63
CA ILE A 50 -11.93 10.32 1.74
C ILE A 50 -13.05 9.92 2.69
N ILE A 51 -12.71 9.74 3.97
CA ILE A 51 -13.66 9.42 5.03
C ILE A 51 -14.26 10.72 5.55
N LYS A 52 -15.54 10.97 5.26
CA LYS A 52 -16.23 12.22 5.61
C LYS A 52 -17.15 12.06 6.82
N ASN A 53 -17.68 10.86 7.04
CA ASN A 53 -18.67 10.63 8.08
C ASN A 53 -18.46 9.27 8.80
N LYS A 54 -19.30 9.01 9.81
CA LYS A 54 -19.21 7.78 10.62
C LYS A 54 -19.55 6.51 9.82
N GLU A 55 -20.40 6.59 8.80
CA GLU A 55 -20.74 5.43 7.98
C GLU A 55 -19.61 5.07 7.00
N ASP A 56 -18.98 6.06 6.36
CA ASP A 56 -17.76 5.83 5.57
C ASP A 56 -16.72 5.09 6.41
N LEU A 57 -16.53 5.54 7.66
CA LEU A 57 -15.56 4.94 8.57
C LEU A 57 -15.92 3.50 8.92
N LYS A 58 -17.21 3.16 9.12
CA LYS A 58 -17.63 1.77 9.38
C LYS A 58 -17.38 0.89 8.16
N ILE A 59 -17.67 1.38 6.95
CA ILE A 59 -17.40 0.66 5.70
C ILE A 59 -15.91 0.37 5.58
N VAL A 60 -15.08 1.41 5.68
CA VAL A 60 -13.61 1.28 5.62
C VAL A 60 -13.09 0.34 6.72
N TYR A 61 -13.57 0.48 7.96
CA TYR A 61 -13.18 -0.39 9.06
C TYR A 61 -13.51 -1.85 8.77
N PHE A 62 -14.72 -2.15 8.28
CA PHE A 62 -15.14 -3.50 7.94
C PHE A 62 -14.22 -4.13 6.88
N TYR A 63 -13.97 -3.42 5.78
CA TYR A 63 -13.13 -3.94 4.69
C TYR A 63 -11.67 -4.09 5.10
N LEU A 64 -11.08 -3.08 5.76
CA LEU A 64 -9.71 -3.17 6.25
C LEU A 64 -9.55 -4.30 7.29
N THR A 65 -10.54 -4.52 8.15
CA THR A 65 -10.53 -5.65 9.09
C THR A 65 -10.45 -6.98 8.35
N LYS A 66 -11.22 -7.14 7.26
CA LYS A 66 -11.19 -8.37 6.45
C LYS A 66 -9.86 -8.55 5.74
N LEU A 67 -9.34 -7.49 5.14
CA LEU A 67 -8.06 -7.50 4.44
C LEU A 67 -6.89 -7.86 5.37
N PHE A 68 -6.80 -7.23 6.54
CA PHE A 68 -5.73 -7.45 7.51
C PHE A 68 -5.84 -8.79 8.26
N ASN A 69 -6.96 -9.50 8.12
CA ASN A 69 -7.13 -10.86 8.63
C ASN A 69 -6.90 -11.92 7.54
N CYS A 70 -6.55 -11.51 6.32
CA CYS A 70 -6.15 -12.41 5.24
C CYS A 70 -4.64 -12.36 5.04
N SER A 71 -4.09 -13.45 4.50
CA SER A 71 -2.77 -13.47 3.88
C SER A 71 -2.92 -13.46 2.36
N PHE A 72 -2.09 -12.67 1.70
CA PHE A 72 -1.98 -12.62 0.25
C PHE A 72 -0.61 -13.11 -0.17
N GLU A 73 -0.53 -13.64 -1.39
CA GLU A 73 0.76 -14.09 -1.91
C GLU A 73 1.48 -12.93 -2.56
N TYR A 74 0.79 -12.17 -3.42
CA TYR A 74 1.34 -10.98 -4.06
C TYR A 74 0.51 -9.75 -3.71
N GLY A 75 1.20 -8.63 -3.56
CA GLY A 75 0.61 -7.32 -3.36
C GLY A 75 1.40 -6.26 -4.11
N HIS A 76 0.74 -5.54 -5.02
CA HIS A 76 1.36 -4.44 -5.74
C HIS A 76 0.71 -3.11 -5.34
N PHE A 77 1.56 -2.19 -4.89
CA PHE A 77 1.21 -0.82 -4.50
C PHE A 77 1.82 0.14 -5.53
N TYR A 78 1.01 0.56 -6.50
CA TYR A 78 1.43 1.49 -7.55
C TYR A 78 1.10 2.91 -7.17
N GLU A 79 2.11 3.67 -6.73
CA GLU A 79 2.00 5.09 -6.36
C GLU A 79 1.12 5.41 -5.14
N PHE A 80 0.38 4.45 -4.56
CA PHE A 80 -0.44 4.66 -3.36
C PHE A 80 -0.29 3.54 -2.33
N ILE A 81 -0.55 3.85 -1.06
CA ILE A 81 -0.61 2.94 0.08
C ILE A 81 -1.83 3.27 0.95
N PHE A 82 -2.21 2.37 1.85
CA PHE A 82 -3.16 2.70 2.92
C PHE A 82 -2.55 3.72 3.88
N ASN A 83 -3.34 4.73 4.27
CA ASN A 83 -2.89 5.77 5.19
C ASN A 83 -2.54 5.17 6.57
N PRO A 84 -1.26 5.22 7.01
CA PRO A 84 -0.83 4.59 8.25
C PRO A 84 -1.51 5.20 9.48
N LYS A 85 -1.76 6.51 9.49
CA LYS A 85 -2.47 7.18 10.59
C LYS A 85 -3.90 6.70 10.73
N LEU A 86 -4.57 6.38 9.62
CA LEU A 86 -5.91 5.81 9.64
C LEU A 86 -5.90 4.38 10.16
N ILE A 87 -4.92 3.57 9.72
CA ILE A 87 -4.76 2.20 10.24
C ILE A 87 -4.54 2.25 11.75
N GLU A 88 -3.66 3.12 12.23
CA GLU A 88 -3.41 3.31 13.67
C GLU A 88 -4.68 3.79 14.41
N LEU A 89 -5.46 4.70 13.84
CA LEU A 89 -6.74 5.13 14.42
C LEU A 89 -7.74 3.96 14.56
N LEU A 90 -7.80 3.09 13.55
CA LEU A 90 -8.78 1.99 13.47
C LEU A 90 -8.36 0.77 14.29
N PHE A 91 -7.07 0.46 14.33
CA PHE A 91 -6.54 -0.81 14.81
C PHE A 91 -5.40 -0.68 15.84
N GLY A 92 -4.91 0.53 16.09
CA GLY A 92 -3.66 0.76 16.82
C GLY A 92 -2.43 0.21 16.08
N ASN A 93 -1.33 0.03 16.80
CA ASN A 93 -0.05 -0.45 16.25
C ASN A 93 0.06 -1.99 16.18
N ALA A 94 -1.03 -2.72 16.45
CA ALA A 94 -1.01 -4.17 16.59
C ALA A 94 -1.32 -4.93 15.29
N LYS A 95 -1.91 -4.27 14.28
CA LYS A 95 -2.36 -4.91 13.04
C LYS A 95 -1.34 -4.70 11.93
N ARG A 96 -0.87 -5.83 11.37
CA ARG A 96 -0.05 -5.90 10.16
C ARG A 96 -0.84 -6.51 9.02
N PHE A 97 -0.53 -6.07 7.82
CA PHE A 97 -1.02 -6.57 6.56
C PHE A 97 -0.01 -7.60 6.04
N TYR A 98 -0.45 -8.86 5.94
CA TYR A 98 0.42 -9.99 5.60
C TYR A 98 0.33 -10.27 4.10
N ILE A 99 1.45 -10.05 3.42
CA ILE A 99 1.66 -10.37 2.02
C ILE A 99 2.90 -11.27 1.97
N GLN A 100 3.04 -12.18 1.01
CA GLN A 100 4.28 -12.96 0.88
C GLN A 100 5.34 -12.20 0.08
N ASP A 101 4.95 -11.64 -1.06
CA ASP A 101 5.76 -10.82 -1.95
C ASP A 101 5.08 -9.49 -2.22
N CYS A 102 5.74 -8.40 -1.85
CA CYS A 102 5.18 -7.06 -1.89
C CYS A 102 6.05 -6.16 -2.75
N THR A 103 5.48 -5.61 -3.81
CA THR A 103 6.12 -4.59 -4.65
C THR A 103 5.50 -3.23 -4.35
N LEU A 104 6.34 -2.26 -4.00
CA LEU A 104 5.96 -0.85 -3.88
C LEU A 104 6.66 -0.04 -4.96
N LEU A 105 5.86 0.61 -5.81
CA LEU A 105 6.35 1.59 -6.76
C LEU A 105 6.23 2.98 -6.14
N ILE A 106 7.37 3.55 -5.75
CA ILE A 106 7.46 4.83 -5.06
C ILE A 106 7.83 5.94 -6.04
N THR A 107 7.02 6.98 -6.03
CA THR A 107 7.37 8.31 -6.55
C THR A 107 7.74 9.21 -5.37
N ASP A 108 8.40 10.35 -5.63
CA ASP A 108 9.01 11.20 -4.59
C ASP A 108 8.00 11.76 -3.54
N TYR A 109 6.69 11.61 -3.79
CA TYR A 109 5.63 12.08 -2.92
C TYR A 109 5.35 11.11 -1.76
N ASN A 110 5.24 11.65 -0.53
CA ASN A 110 4.79 10.91 0.68
C ASN A 110 5.66 9.72 1.11
N ILE A 111 6.93 9.70 0.73
CA ILE A 111 7.89 8.66 1.09
C ILE A 111 7.93 8.33 2.60
N GLU A 112 7.84 9.34 3.46
CA GLU A 112 7.80 9.13 4.91
C GLU A 112 6.60 8.29 5.35
N ASN A 113 5.41 8.54 4.78
CA ASN A 113 4.21 7.77 5.08
C ASN A 113 4.31 6.35 4.52
N ILE A 114 4.90 6.18 3.33
CA ILE A 114 5.16 4.85 2.75
C ILE A 114 6.04 4.02 3.67
N PHE A 115 7.12 4.61 4.15
CA PHE A 115 8.00 3.92 5.08
C PHE A 115 7.37 3.68 6.46
N GLN A 116 6.53 4.58 6.96
CA GLN A 116 5.74 4.31 8.16
C GLN A 116 4.81 3.11 7.97
N PHE A 117 4.15 3.01 6.81
CA PHE A 117 3.32 1.85 6.47
C PHE A 117 4.15 0.55 6.41
N ILE A 118 5.29 0.57 5.72
CA ILE A 118 6.19 -0.60 5.63
C ILE A 118 6.62 -1.07 7.02
N LEU A 119 7.11 -0.16 7.87
CA LEU A 119 7.67 -0.52 9.18
C LEU A 119 6.59 -1.00 10.17
N ASN A 120 5.44 -0.32 10.20
CA ASN A 120 4.45 -0.51 11.26
C ASN A 120 3.31 -1.45 10.86
N HIS A 121 3.00 -1.54 9.57
CA HIS A 121 1.77 -2.14 9.10
C HIS A 121 1.94 -3.18 7.99
N LEU A 122 3.14 -3.38 7.45
CA LEU A 122 3.42 -4.44 6.48
C LEU A 122 4.19 -5.58 7.13
N ALA A 123 3.87 -6.81 6.74
CA ALA A 123 4.71 -7.98 6.95
C ALA A 123 4.81 -8.71 5.61
N SER A 124 6.03 -8.90 5.11
CA SER A 124 6.24 -9.51 3.79
C SER A 124 7.51 -10.33 3.72
N SER A 125 7.46 -11.57 3.24
CA SER A 125 8.68 -12.37 3.09
C SER A 125 9.69 -11.69 2.16
N ILE A 126 9.20 -11.16 1.04
CA ILE A 126 9.98 -10.40 0.05
C ILE A 126 9.38 -9.00 -0.04
N LEU A 127 10.22 -7.99 0.05
CA LEU A 127 9.84 -6.59 -0.12
C LEU A 127 10.66 -5.99 -1.26
N GLU A 128 10.00 -5.68 -2.36
CA GLU A 128 10.60 -4.93 -3.46
C GLU A 128 10.14 -3.48 -3.43
N ILE A 129 11.11 -2.55 -3.43
CA ILE A 129 10.85 -1.11 -3.48
C ILE A 129 11.48 -0.57 -4.75
N SER A 130 10.62 -0.09 -5.64
CA SER A 130 10.98 0.49 -6.93
C SER A 130 10.87 2.02 -6.85
N PHE A 131 11.97 2.73 -7.04
CA PHE A 131 12.01 4.19 -7.07
C PHE A 131 11.94 4.68 -8.53
N LEU A 132 10.89 5.41 -8.86
CA LEU A 132 10.73 6.05 -10.17
C LEU A 132 11.34 7.44 -10.18
N ALA A 133 12.16 7.72 -11.20
CA ALA A 133 12.72 9.04 -11.47
C ALA A 133 13.58 9.64 -10.34
N GLU A 134 13.97 8.81 -9.36
CA GLU A 134 14.80 9.23 -8.24
C GLU A 134 16.28 9.32 -8.63
N LYS A 135 16.93 10.43 -8.29
CA LYS A 135 18.36 10.64 -8.57
C LYS A 135 19.23 10.69 -7.31
N ASP A 136 18.65 10.97 -6.15
CA ASP A 136 19.38 11.10 -4.89
C ASP A 136 18.99 10.00 -3.90
N ILE A 137 19.56 8.80 -4.10
CA ILE A 137 19.40 7.67 -3.17
C ILE A 137 19.82 8.01 -1.74
N LYS A 138 20.73 8.97 -1.54
CA LYS A 138 21.29 9.27 -0.22
C LYS A 138 20.23 9.77 0.74
N LYS A 139 19.18 10.42 0.24
CA LYS A 139 18.08 10.91 1.08
C LYS A 139 17.30 9.78 1.76
N TYR A 140 17.35 8.55 1.23
CA TYR A 140 16.61 7.41 1.76
C TYR A 140 17.45 6.43 2.57
N ILE A 141 18.77 6.58 2.59
CA ILE A 141 19.70 5.67 3.28
C ILE A 141 19.26 5.39 4.72
N ASN A 142 18.94 6.43 5.49
CA ASN A 142 18.53 6.27 6.89
C ASN A 142 17.25 5.46 7.04
N ILE A 143 16.33 5.57 6.08
CA ILE A 143 15.06 4.86 6.15
C ILE A 143 15.21 3.41 5.68
N LEU A 144 15.99 3.19 4.63
CA LEU A 144 16.39 1.86 4.18
C LEU A 144 17.10 1.10 5.30
N PHE A 145 18.05 1.74 5.99
CA PHE A 145 18.69 1.15 7.17
C PHE A 145 17.67 0.79 8.26
N LYS A 146 16.65 1.62 8.51
CA LYS A 146 15.58 1.29 9.46
C LYS A 146 14.76 0.08 9.02
N ILE A 147 14.45 -0.07 7.73
CA ILE A 147 13.75 -1.26 7.22
C ILE A 147 14.61 -2.51 7.46
N LEU A 148 15.89 -2.45 7.13
CA LEU A 148 16.80 -3.58 7.28
C LEU A 148 17.06 -3.94 8.75
N THR A 149 17.09 -2.95 9.66
CA THR A 149 17.42 -3.16 11.08
C THR A 149 16.20 -3.42 11.98
N ASN A 150 15.08 -2.74 11.74
CA ASN A 150 13.86 -2.86 12.56
C ASN A 150 12.78 -3.73 11.90
N GLY A 151 12.86 -3.93 10.59
CA GLY A 151 11.92 -4.75 9.83
C GLY A 151 12.41 -6.18 9.61
N GLY A 152 13.63 -6.55 10.03
CA GLY A 152 14.26 -7.83 9.70
C GLY A 152 13.46 -9.08 10.11
N ASP A 153 12.63 -8.99 11.15
CA ASP A 153 11.75 -10.11 11.54
C ASP A 153 10.58 -10.31 10.57
N TYR A 154 10.26 -9.29 9.79
CA TYR A 154 9.11 -9.25 8.88
C TYR A 154 9.48 -9.38 7.43
N PHE A 155 10.76 -9.19 7.06
CA PHE A 155 11.29 -9.26 5.70
C PHE A 155 12.49 -10.21 5.65
N LYS A 156 12.39 -11.28 4.87
CA LYS A 156 13.54 -12.16 4.60
C LYS A 156 14.46 -11.57 3.53
N GLU A 157 13.86 -10.84 2.60
CA GLU A 157 14.55 -10.22 1.48
C GLU A 157 13.99 -8.82 1.23
N VAL A 158 14.89 -7.86 0.99
CA VAL A 158 14.54 -6.48 0.63
C VAL A 158 15.30 -6.13 -0.63
N ASN A 159 14.56 -5.93 -1.72
CA ASN A 159 15.07 -5.56 -3.03
C ASN A 159 14.81 -4.08 -3.30
N LEU A 160 15.82 -3.37 -3.79
CA LEU A 160 15.72 -1.96 -4.15
C LEU A 160 16.03 -1.80 -5.63
N LEU A 161 15.06 -1.27 -6.37
CA LEU A 161 15.17 -1.02 -7.80
C LEU A 161 15.12 0.48 -8.06
N PHE A 162 16.04 0.97 -8.90
CA PHE A 162 16.12 2.38 -9.25
C PHE A 162 15.93 2.53 -10.75
N TYR A 163 14.85 3.20 -11.14
CA TYR A 163 14.55 3.45 -12.55
C TYR A 163 14.92 4.89 -12.90
N ASN A 164 15.94 5.05 -13.75
CA ASN A 164 16.23 6.33 -14.39
C ASN A 164 15.11 6.61 -15.40
N SER A 165 14.43 7.75 -15.26
CA SER A 165 13.22 8.14 -16.02
C SER A 165 13.40 8.37 -17.53
N VAL A 166 14.46 7.84 -18.13
CA VAL A 166 14.76 8.04 -19.55
C VAL A 166 14.00 7.06 -20.45
N GLU A 167 13.45 5.96 -19.90
CA GLU A 167 12.57 5.07 -20.65
C GLU A 167 11.11 5.30 -20.25
N LYS A 168 10.34 5.88 -21.18
CA LYS A 168 8.88 6.01 -21.07
C LYS A 168 8.26 4.63 -20.92
N PHE A 169 8.04 4.18 -19.69
CA PHE A 169 7.22 3.02 -19.43
C PHE A 169 5.74 3.38 -19.65
N GLY A 170 5.24 3.06 -20.84
CA GLY A 170 3.82 3.08 -21.14
C GLY A 170 3.13 1.85 -20.55
N TYR A 171 2.86 1.85 -19.24
CA TYR A 171 1.96 0.87 -18.65
C TYR A 171 0.55 1.46 -18.60
N TYR A 172 -0.27 1.13 -19.59
CA TYR A 172 -1.72 1.33 -19.53
C TYR A 172 -2.34 0.05 -18.94
N TYR A 173 -2.82 0.12 -17.70
CA TYR A 173 -3.68 -0.93 -17.14
C TYR A 173 -5.13 -0.60 -17.50
N GLU A 174 -5.67 -1.26 -18.53
CA GLU A 174 -7.13 -1.27 -18.74
C GLU A 174 -7.78 -2.18 -17.69
N CYS A 175 -8.31 -1.57 -16.62
CA CYS A 175 -9.13 -2.27 -15.64
C CYS A 175 -10.56 -2.40 -16.19
N ASN A 176 -10.94 -3.60 -16.61
CA ASN A 176 -12.34 -3.94 -16.81
C ASN A 176 -13.03 -4.02 -15.45
N THR A 177 -13.92 -3.06 -15.18
CA THR A 177 -14.81 -3.07 -14.02
C THR A 177 -15.84 -4.19 -14.16
N ALA A 178 -15.93 -5.08 -13.17
CA ALA A 178 -17.09 -5.96 -12.98
C ALA A 178 -18.02 -5.37 -11.91
N LEU A 179 -19.32 -5.33 -12.24
CA LEU A 179 -20.46 -4.88 -11.42
C LEU A 179 -20.65 -5.71 -10.15
#